data_AF-A0A969CZ90-F1
#
_entry.id   AF-A0A969CZ90-F1
#
_cell.length_a   1.000
_cell.length_b   1.000
_cell.length_c   1.000
_cell.angle_alpha   90.00
_cell.angle_beta   90.00
_cell.angle_gamma   90.00
#
_symmetry.space_group_name_H-M   'P 1'
#
loop_
_entity.id
_entity.type
_entity.pdbx_description
1 polymer ?
#
loop_
_entity_poly.entity_id
_entity_poly.type
_entity_poly.pdbx_seq_one_letter_code
_entity_poly.pdbx_strand_id
1 'polypeptide(L)'
;MNSILDEPNFLVFGSTAIAATDSQRTRATAGRLEATPHNYIHNFVNGDMGGYMSPLDPIFWLHHNNIERLWVQWTFDRDRDNPADRAWLDREFTEFCDENGNPVSTSVAFGALYPVLSYRYDDVGPGSAASPSARMTRKAAEERDTRKAQSGALIRSEV
;
A
#
# COMPACT_ATOMS: atom_id res chain seq x y z
N MET A 1 12.74 19.81 -4.88
CA MET A 1 11.62 19.56 -3.95
C MET A 1 11.74 18.13 -3.48
N ASN A 2 11.73 17.88 -2.17
CA ASN A 2 11.74 16.51 -1.64
C ASN A 2 10.37 15.90 -1.91
N SER A 3 10.34 14.67 -2.42
CA SER A 3 9.10 13.95 -2.67
C SER A 3 8.41 13.66 -1.34
N ILE A 4 7.08 13.59 -1.33
CA ILE A 4 6.33 13.07 -0.17
C ILE A 4 6.80 11.66 0.21
N LEU A 5 7.21 10.87 -0.80
CA LEU A 5 7.71 9.51 -0.62
C LEU A 5 9.08 9.46 0.09
N ASP A 6 9.77 10.60 0.24
CA ASP A 6 11.06 10.65 0.91
C ASP A 6 10.92 10.82 2.43
N GLU A 7 9.74 11.20 2.94
CA GLU A 7 9.48 11.45 4.36
C GLU A 7 9.62 10.15 5.18
N PRO A 8 10.60 10.01 6.08
CA PRO A 8 10.76 8.76 6.83
C PRO A 8 9.79 8.63 8.01
N ASN A 9 9.23 9.73 8.52
CA ASN A 9 8.38 9.70 9.70
C ASN A 9 6.91 9.47 9.30
N PHE A 10 6.36 8.30 9.66
CA PHE A 10 4.95 8.00 9.44
C PHE A 10 4.01 9.09 9.97
N LEU A 11 4.32 9.69 11.12
CA LEU A 11 3.45 10.70 11.73
C LEU A 11 3.37 12.00 10.91
N VAL A 12 4.37 12.23 10.06
CA VAL A 12 4.40 13.34 9.11
C VAL A 12 3.81 12.89 7.77
N PHE A 13 4.04 11.65 7.36
CA PHE A 13 3.53 11.09 6.10
C PHE A 13 2.01 10.86 6.13
N GLY A 14 1.53 10.07 7.09
CA GLY A 14 0.14 9.60 7.21
C GLY A 14 -0.74 10.49 8.09
N SER A 15 -0.54 10.44 9.41
CA SER A 15 -1.30 11.23 10.38
C SER A 15 -0.68 11.17 11.78
N THR A 16 -1.14 12.03 12.69
CA THR A 16 -0.74 11.95 14.11
C THR A 16 -1.11 10.61 14.75
N ALA A 17 -0.39 10.26 15.83
CA ALA A 17 -0.70 9.08 16.63
C ALA A 17 -2.14 9.11 17.17
N ILE A 18 -2.72 7.93 17.31
CA ILE A 18 -4.09 7.73 17.81
C ILE A 18 -4.06 6.95 19.12
N ALA A 19 -5.07 7.15 19.96
CA ALA A 19 -5.28 6.34 21.16
C ALA A 19 -6.17 5.13 20.86
N ALA A 20 -6.03 4.07 21.66
CA ALA A 20 -6.92 2.90 21.58
C ALA A 20 -8.39 3.25 21.86
N THR A 21 -8.64 4.34 22.59
CA THR A 21 -9.99 4.86 22.88
C THR A 21 -10.59 5.68 21.74
N ASP A 22 -9.81 6.02 20.72
CA ASP A 22 -10.29 6.81 19.59
C ASP A 22 -11.19 5.95 18.69
N SER A 23 -12.32 6.51 18.26
CA SER A 23 -13.12 5.96 17.17
C SER A 23 -12.58 6.39 15.79
N GLN A 24 -13.05 5.74 14.72
CA GLN A 24 -12.78 6.19 13.33
C GLN A 24 -13.28 7.62 13.02
N ARG A 25 -14.20 8.17 13.83
CA ARG A 25 -14.71 9.54 13.68
C ARG A 25 -13.92 10.57 14.50
N THR A 26 -12.97 10.12 15.30
CA THR A 26 -12.12 11.00 16.11
C THR A 26 -11.19 11.76 15.18
N ARG A 27 -11.20 13.09 15.26
CA ARG A 27 -10.34 13.93 14.42
C ARG A 27 -8.89 13.73 14.79
N ALA A 28 -8.09 13.28 13.82
CA ALA A 28 -6.63 13.31 13.88
C ALA A 28 -6.11 14.47 13.01
N THR A 29 -4.84 14.84 13.21
CA THR A 29 -4.19 15.79 12.31
C THR A 29 -3.75 15.08 11.04
N ALA A 30 -4.13 15.65 9.90
CA ALA A 30 -3.76 15.16 8.58
C ALA A 30 -2.23 15.21 8.39
N GLY A 31 -1.65 14.09 7.95
CA GLY A 31 -0.27 14.06 7.46
C GLY A 31 -0.17 14.63 6.04
N ARG A 32 1.05 14.59 5.50
CA ARG A 32 1.34 15.12 4.16
C ARG A 32 0.51 14.44 3.09
N LEU A 33 0.29 13.13 3.17
CA LEU A 33 -0.41 12.38 2.12
C LEU A 33 -1.87 12.80 2.01
N GLU A 34 -2.52 12.97 3.17
CA GLU A 34 -3.88 13.47 3.28
C GLU A 34 -3.98 14.94 2.84
N ALA A 35 -3.03 15.78 3.25
CA ALA A 35 -3.02 17.20 2.86
C ALA A 35 -2.76 17.40 1.35
N THR A 36 -1.77 16.70 0.79
CA THR A 36 -1.41 16.74 -0.64
C THR A 36 -0.72 15.43 -1.03
N PRO A 37 -1.28 14.64 -1.96
CA PRO A 37 -2.25 15.07 -2.97
C PRO A 37 -3.72 14.89 -2.61
N HIS A 38 -4.10 14.17 -1.53
CA HIS A 38 -5.49 13.76 -1.31
C HIS A 38 -6.48 14.94 -1.25
N ASN A 39 -6.32 15.88 -0.30
CA ASN A 39 -7.24 17.01 -0.15
C ASN A 39 -7.19 17.96 -1.34
N TYR A 40 -6.01 18.11 -1.97
CA TYR A 40 -5.87 18.94 -3.16
C TYR A 40 -6.75 18.43 -4.30
N ILE A 41 -6.75 17.12 -4.57
CA ILE A 41 -7.54 16.55 -5.67
C ILE A 41 -9.04 16.57 -5.35
N HIS A 42 -9.44 16.30 -4.10
CA HIS A 42 -10.82 16.47 -3.66
C HIS A 42 -11.35 17.89 -3.95
N ASN A 43 -10.57 18.91 -3.57
CA ASN A 43 -10.92 20.31 -3.81
C ASN A 43 -10.86 20.71 -5.30
N PHE A 44 -9.92 20.14 -6.06
CA PHE A 44 -9.73 20.44 -7.47
C PHE A 44 -10.90 19.91 -8.32
N VAL A 45 -11.33 18.67 -8.08
CA VAL A 45 -12.48 18.08 -8.80
C VAL A 45 -13.79 18.71 -8.33
N ASN A 46 -13.92 18.98 -7.02
CA ASN A 46 -15.08 19.64 -6.41
C ASN A 46 -16.41 18.89 -6.67
N GLY A 47 -17.57 19.55 -6.47
CA GLY A 47 -18.87 18.88 -6.57
C GLY A 47 -19.01 17.85 -5.46
N ASP A 48 -19.45 16.63 -5.80
CA ASP A 48 -19.50 15.53 -4.83
C ASP A 48 -18.11 15.26 -4.23
N MET A 49 -17.05 15.34 -5.03
CA MET A 49 -15.66 15.16 -4.58
C MET A 49 -15.20 16.20 -3.55
N GLY A 50 -15.84 17.36 -3.46
CA GLY A 50 -15.48 18.43 -2.52
C GLY A 50 -15.92 18.20 -1.08
N GLY A 51 -16.71 17.15 -0.80
CA GLY A 51 -17.25 16.90 0.53
C GLY A 51 -17.44 15.42 0.85
N TYR A 52 -18.20 15.14 1.91
CA TYR A 52 -18.42 13.77 2.40
C TYR A 52 -19.24 12.89 1.45
N MET A 53 -19.88 13.48 0.43
CA MET A 53 -20.58 12.75 -0.62
C MET A 53 -19.64 12.30 -1.75
N SER A 54 -18.32 12.51 -1.62
CA SER A 54 -17.34 12.16 -2.64
C SER A 54 -17.46 10.75 -3.21
N PRO A 55 -17.82 9.70 -2.44
CA PRO A 55 -17.97 8.36 -3.02
C PRO A 55 -19.08 8.21 -4.05
N LEU A 56 -19.98 9.20 -4.20
CA LEU A 56 -21.00 9.22 -5.26
C LEU A 56 -20.41 9.49 -6.66
N ASP A 57 -19.23 10.12 -6.73
CA ASP A 57 -18.48 10.27 -7.98
C ASP A 57 -17.56 9.05 -8.18
N PRO A 58 -17.69 8.27 -9.28
CA PRO A 58 -16.84 7.12 -9.54
C PRO A 58 -15.33 7.40 -9.51
N ILE A 59 -14.89 8.65 -9.79
CA ILE A 59 -13.46 9.01 -9.73
C ILE A 59 -12.89 8.91 -8.32
N PHE A 60 -13.74 9.00 -7.28
CA PHE A 60 -13.35 8.85 -5.88
C PHE A 60 -12.53 7.58 -5.65
N TRP A 61 -13.02 6.46 -6.18
CA TRP A 61 -12.39 5.15 -5.98
C TRP A 61 -11.04 5.07 -6.69
N LEU A 62 -10.92 5.64 -7.89
CA LEU A 62 -9.64 5.70 -8.62
C LEU A 62 -8.63 6.63 -7.94
N HIS A 63 -9.09 7.76 -7.40
CA HIS A 63 -8.27 8.67 -6.61
C HIS A 63 -7.73 7.98 -5.36
N HIS A 64 -8.60 7.33 -4.58
CA HIS A 64 -8.21 6.63 -3.35
C HIS A 64 -7.31 5.41 -3.61
N ASN A 65 -7.48 4.70 -4.73
CA ASN A 65 -6.50 3.68 -5.16
C ASN A 65 -5.11 4.28 -5.42
N ASN A 66 -5.04 5.49 -5.99
CA ASN A 66 -3.74 6.15 -6.17
C ASN A 66 -3.14 6.65 -4.84
N ILE A 67 -3.96 7.02 -3.85
CA ILE A 67 -3.49 7.32 -2.49
C ILE A 67 -2.91 6.07 -1.83
N GLU A 68 -3.60 4.93 -1.94
CA GLU A 68 -3.10 3.64 -1.45
C GLU A 68 -1.79 3.26 -2.15
N ARG A 69 -1.72 3.38 -3.48
CA ARG A 69 -0.50 3.15 -4.25
C ARG A 69 0.69 3.94 -3.71
N LEU A 70 0.51 5.22 -3.35
CA LEU A 70 1.59 6.03 -2.78
C LEU A 70 2.04 5.51 -1.41
N TRP A 71 1.13 5.02 -0.57
CA TRP A 71 1.48 4.36 0.69
C TRP A 71 2.20 3.02 0.48
N VAL A 72 1.80 2.23 -0.52
CA VAL A 72 2.50 1.00 -0.93
C VAL A 72 3.92 1.33 -1.38
N GLN A 73 4.12 2.32 -2.26
CA GLN A 73 5.45 2.75 -2.70
C GLN A 73 6.29 3.26 -1.52
N TRP A 74 5.69 4.05 -0.63
CA TRP A 74 6.37 4.54 0.56
C TRP A 74 6.85 3.38 1.46
N THR A 75 6.00 2.39 1.70
CA THR A 75 6.33 1.24 2.56
C THR A 75 7.36 0.32 1.91
N PHE A 76 7.08 -0.16 0.69
CA PHE A 76 7.84 -1.26 0.07
C PHE A 76 8.99 -0.80 -0.83
N ASP A 77 8.83 0.29 -1.58
CA ASP A 77 9.90 0.77 -2.48
C ASP A 77 10.91 1.64 -1.74
N ARG A 78 10.47 2.33 -0.68
CA ARG A 78 11.32 3.24 0.11
C ARG A 78 11.73 2.68 1.47
N ASP A 79 11.38 1.43 1.75
CA ASP A 79 11.73 0.72 2.98
C ASP A 79 11.37 1.57 4.21
N ARG A 80 10.07 1.86 4.34
CA ARG A 80 9.53 2.71 5.42
C ARG A 80 8.58 1.92 6.28
N ASP A 81 8.72 2.12 7.59
CA ASP A 81 7.96 1.39 8.58
C ASP A 81 6.65 2.10 8.91
N ASN A 82 5.56 1.33 8.84
CA ASN A 82 4.31 1.71 9.49
C ASN A 82 4.49 1.72 11.03
N PRO A 83 3.61 2.38 11.79
CA PRO A 83 3.68 2.39 13.25
C PRO A 83 3.60 0.98 13.83
N ALA A 84 4.48 0.66 14.77
CA ALA A 84 4.43 -0.58 15.55
C ALA A 84 3.45 -0.50 16.75
N ASP A 85 2.78 0.64 16.94
CA ASP A 85 1.85 0.88 18.04
C ASP A 85 0.61 -0.02 17.91
N ARG A 86 0.22 -0.68 19.01
CA ARG A 86 -0.99 -1.51 19.08
C ARG A 86 -2.27 -0.71 18.92
N ALA A 87 -2.31 0.54 19.39
CA ALA A 87 -3.46 1.42 19.15
C ALA A 87 -3.72 1.66 17.65
N TRP A 88 -2.67 1.57 16.83
CA TRP A 88 -2.75 1.66 15.38
C TRP A 88 -3.02 0.30 14.74
N LEU A 89 -2.21 -0.73 15.04
CA LEU A 89 -2.31 -2.06 14.42
C LEU A 89 -3.62 -2.79 14.74
N ASP A 90 -4.06 -2.73 15.99
CA ASP A 90 -5.24 -3.47 16.49
C ASP A 90 -6.54 -2.67 16.26
N ARG A 91 -6.49 -1.57 15.51
CA ARG A 91 -7.69 -0.80 15.15
C ARG A 91 -8.55 -1.63 14.20
N GLU A 92 -9.73 -2.02 14.68
CA GLU A 92 -10.75 -2.75 13.94
C GLU A 92 -11.72 -1.82 13.21
N PHE A 93 -12.17 -2.27 12.05
CA PHE A 93 -13.28 -1.71 11.26
C PHE A 93 -14.33 -2.79 11.07
N THR A 94 -15.60 -2.47 11.29
CA THR A 94 -16.73 -3.40 11.24
C THR A 94 -17.83 -2.93 10.30
N GLU A 95 -17.62 -1.80 9.63
CA GLU A 95 -18.58 -1.12 8.76
C GLU A 95 -18.60 -1.68 7.33
N PHE A 96 -17.83 -2.73 7.04
CA PHE A 96 -17.73 -3.33 5.71
C PHE A 96 -18.64 -4.56 5.56
N CYS A 97 -18.98 -4.88 4.31
CA CYS A 97 -19.62 -6.13 3.93
C CYS A 97 -18.90 -6.78 2.74
N ASP A 98 -19.01 -8.11 2.63
CA ASP A 98 -18.52 -8.88 1.49
C ASP A 98 -19.45 -8.74 0.26
N GLU A 99 -19.09 -9.40 -0.84
CA GLU A 99 -19.88 -9.39 -2.08
C GLU A 99 -21.28 -10.01 -1.96
N ASN A 100 -21.53 -10.79 -0.91
CA ASN A 100 -22.81 -11.40 -0.60
C ASN A 100 -23.62 -10.58 0.43
N GLY A 101 -23.06 -9.46 0.90
CA GLY A 101 -23.68 -8.58 1.90
C GLY A 101 -23.50 -9.05 3.35
N ASN A 102 -22.66 -10.04 3.62
CA ASN A 102 -22.35 -10.44 4.99
C ASN A 102 -21.42 -9.41 5.64
N PRO A 103 -21.60 -9.08 6.94
CA PRO A 103 -20.71 -8.15 7.62
C PRO A 103 -19.29 -8.73 7.72
N VAL A 104 -18.28 -7.87 7.53
CA VAL A 104 -16.86 -8.21 7.61
C VAL A 104 -16.17 -7.26 8.58
N SER A 105 -15.35 -7.85 9.46
CA SER A 105 -14.43 -7.10 10.31
C SER A 105 -13.01 -7.24 9.80
N THR A 106 -12.22 -6.18 9.89
CA THR A 106 -10.80 -6.17 9.54
C THR A 106 -10.02 -5.22 10.43
N SER A 107 -8.73 -5.49 10.62
CA SER A 107 -7.83 -4.62 11.36
C SER A 107 -6.89 -3.87 10.43
N VAL A 108 -6.31 -2.77 10.93
CA VAL A 108 -5.22 -2.09 10.22
C VAL A 108 -4.07 -3.04 9.93
N ALA A 109 -3.70 -3.90 10.89
CA ALA A 109 -2.63 -4.88 10.70
C ALA A 109 -2.93 -5.86 9.54
N PHE A 110 -4.18 -6.34 9.43
CA PHE A 110 -4.57 -7.23 8.34
C PHE A 110 -4.63 -6.48 7.00
N GLY A 111 -5.21 -5.29 6.99
CA GLY A 111 -5.25 -4.42 5.82
C GLY A 111 -3.87 -4.09 5.26
N ALA A 112 -2.88 -3.89 6.15
CA ALA A 112 -1.50 -3.59 5.76
C ALA A 112 -0.83 -4.71 4.93
N LEU A 113 -1.38 -5.93 4.96
CA LEU A 113 -0.86 -7.10 4.25
C LEU A 113 -1.48 -7.31 2.86
N TYR A 114 -2.58 -6.64 2.52
CA TYR A 114 -3.26 -6.86 1.23
C TYR A 114 -2.38 -6.58 -0.01
N PRO A 115 -1.50 -5.55 -0.05
CA PRO A 115 -0.56 -5.36 -1.16
C PRO A 115 0.43 -6.52 -1.37
N VAL A 116 0.55 -7.44 -0.42
CA VAL A 116 1.41 -8.63 -0.50
C VAL A 116 0.58 -9.88 -0.77
N LEU A 117 -0.61 -9.97 -0.20
CA LEU A 117 -1.43 -11.20 -0.20
C LEU A 117 -2.48 -11.25 -1.32
N SER A 118 -2.96 -10.10 -1.80
CA SER A 118 -4.20 -10.04 -2.58
C SER A 118 -4.10 -9.24 -3.88
N TYR A 119 -3.36 -8.14 -3.88
CA TYR A 119 -3.19 -7.30 -5.07
C TYR A 119 -1.78 -6.72 -5.15
N ARG A 120 -1.45 -6.11 -6.29
CA ARG A 120 -0.25 -5.27 -6.45
C ARG A 120 -0.55 -4.12 -7.42
N TYR A 121 0.21 -3.03 -7.28
CA TYR A 121 0.21 -1.93 -8.23
C TYR A 121 1.30 -2.13 -9.28
N ASP A 122 1.05 -1.61 -10.48
CA ASP A 122 2.09 -1.53 -11.50
C ASP A 122 3.08 -0.40 -11.17
N ASP A 123 4.34 -0.61 -11.55
CA ASP A 123 5.44 0.34 -11.36
C ASP A 123 5.35 1.56 -12.29
N VAL A 124 4.23 1.82 -12.95
CA VAL A 124 4.04 2.96 -13.85
C VAL A 124 3.22 4.05 -13.14
N GLY A 125 3.77 5.26 -13.03
CA GLY A 125 3.07 6.41 -12.45
C GLY A 125 3.99 7.43 -11.75
N PRO A 126 3.47 8.60 -11.35
CA PRO A 126 4.24 9.62 -10.64
C PRO A 126 4.85 9.03 -9.36
N GLY A 127 6.14 9.30 -9.12
CA GLY A 127 6.87 8.76 -7.97
C GLY A 127 7.48 7.38 -8.18
N SER A 128 7.22 6.72 -9.32
CA SER A 128 7.98 5.54 -9.73
C SER A 128 9.43 5.93 -9.99
N ALA A 129 10.33 5.59 -9.07
CA ALA A 129 11.66 5.22 -9.50
C ALA A 129 11.42 3.99 -10.36
N ALA A 130 11.79 4.02 -11.64
CA ALA A 130 11.75 2.83 -12.45
C ALA A 130 12.52 1.74 -11.69
N SER A 131 11.80 0.88 -10.97
CA SER A 131 12.38 -0.33 -10.42
C SER A 131 12.94 -1.02 -11.66
N PRO A 132 14.24 -1.38 -11.67
CA PRO A 132 14.70 -2.29 -12.68
C PRO A 132 13.92 -3.55 -12.35
N SER A 133 12.78 -3.71 -13.02
CA SER A 133 12.05 -4.96 -13.07
C SER A 133 13.13 -5.99 -13.20
N ALA A 134 13.20 -6.91 -12.23
CA ALA A 134 14.10 -8.03 -12.27
C ALA A 134 13.66 -8.87 -13.48
N ARG A 135 13.97 -8.38 -14.67
CA ARG A 135 14.02 -9.11 -15.90
C ARG A 135 15.18 -10.01 -15.63
N MET A 136 14.88 -11.16 -15.04
CA MET A 136 15.77 -12.30 -15.01
C MET A 136 16.19 -12.47 -16.47
N THR A 137 17.39 -11.96 -16.78
CA THR A 137 17.90 -12.02 -18.13
C THR A 137 17.93 -13.50 -18.47
N ARG A 138 17.56 -13.88 -19.71
CA ARG A 138 17.52 -15.29 -20.13
C ARG A 138 18.78 -16.06 -19.69
N LYS A 139 19.92 -15.36 -19.65
CA LYS A 139 21.19 -15.83 -19.13
C LYS A 139 21.17 -16.31 -17.66
N ALA A 140 20.53 -15.58 -16.74
CA ALA A 140 20.45 -15.97 -15.32
C ALA A 140 19.49 -17.16 -15.07
N ALA A 141 18.46 -17.31 -15.92
CA ALA A 141 17.57 -18.47 -15.91
C ALA A 141 18.28 -19.72 -16.44
N GLU A 142 19.01 -19.61 -17.55
CA GLU A 142 19.83 -20.69 -18.15
C GLU A 142 20.97 -21.14 -17.21
N GLU A 143 21.62 -20.22 -16.49
CA GLU A 143 22.67 -20.54 -15.51
C GLU A 143 22.12 -21.21 -14.23
N ARG A 144 20.82 -21.07 -13.92
CA ARG A 144 20.18 -21.80 -12.82
C ARG A 144 19.73 -23.19 -13.25
N ASP A 145 19.21 -23.34 -14.47
CA ASP A 145 18.80 -24.63 -15.01
C ASP A 145 20.01 -25.56 -15.28
N THR A 146 21.12 -25.02 -15.77
CA THR A 146 22.36 -25.80 -15.95
C THR A 146 22.95 -26.28 -14.62
N ARG A 147 22.88 -25.46 -13.56
CA ARG A 147 23.30 -25.87 -12.20
C ARG A 147 22.38 -26.93 -11.59
N LYS A 148 21.07 -26.86 -11.79
CA LYS A 148 20.13 -27.91 -11.37
C LYS A 148 20.34 -29.22 -12.15
N ALA A 149 20.59 -29.14 -13.46
CA ALA A 149 20.86 -30.32 -14.29
C ALA A 149 22.16 -31.04 -13.89
N GLN A 150 23.23 -30.29 -13.59
CA GLN A 150 24.49 -30.86 -13.12
C GLN A 150 24.38 -31.48 -11.72
N SER A 151 23.64 -30.83 -10.81
CA SER A 151 23.42 -31.37 -9.47
C SER A 151 22.52 -32.62 -9.48
N GLY A 152 21.56 -32.71 -10.40
CA GLY A 152 20.72 -33.90 -10.57
C GLY A 152 21.44 -35.08 -11.24
N ALA A 153 22.45 -34.80 -12.07
CA ALA A 153 23.28 -35.83 -12.69
C ALA A 153 24.26 -36.49 -11.70
N LEU A 154 24.80 -35.71 -10.75
CA LEU A 154 25.71 -36.22 -9.71
C LEU A 154 25.02 -37.14 -8.70
N ILE A 155 23.73 -36.93 -8.41
CA ILE A 155 22.98 -37.77 -7.47
C ILE A 155 22.62 -39.14 -8.08
N ARG A 156 22.61 -39.29 -9.42
CA ARG A 156 22.28 -40.55 -10.11
C ARG A 156 23.49 -41.47 -10.35
N SER A 157 24.71 -41.06 -9.98
CA SER A 157 25.93 -41.90 -10.10
C SER A 157 26.39 -42.52 -8.78
N GLU A 158 25.68 -42.31 -7.68
CA GLU A 158 25.99 -42.89 -6.35
C GLU A 158 24.89 -43.85 -5.86
N VAL A 159 24.46 -44.78 -6.72
CA VAL A 159 23.70 -45.99 -6.34
C VAL A 159 24.37 -47.20 -6.94
#